data_AF-A0A7S3XAY9-F1
#
_entry.id   AF-A0A7S3XAY9-F1
#
_cell.length_a   1.000
_cell.length_b   1.000
_cell.length_c   1.000
_cell.angle_alpha   90.00
_cell.angle_beta   90.00
_cell.angle_gamma   90.00
#
_symmetry.space_group_name_H-M   'P 1'
#
loop_
_entity.id
_entity.type
_entity.pdbx_description
1 polymer ?
#
loop_
_entity_poly.entity_id
_entity_poly.type
_entity_poly.pdbx_seq_one_letter_code
_entity_poly.pdbx_strand_id
1 'polypeptide(L)'
;GTTSIKRKICALLQHLASNPDHTKDLLDAHIVPLLYHELSIGADPEIHARAVSALVNIASIAPAQEVFRATRLLELLRRLSDVPALRQLVASLAANLANEPTNKAALEKHSLLSLATERMKADALCGSANKSTAARAPVIRPHPAPAHPPAAAVYRPAPAVAPPHACATPTSSHSIDPAYSLSPAMQAALERASLSARSAPGH
;
A
#
# COMPACT_ATOMS: atom_id res chain seq x y z
N GLY A 1 19.89 -11.01 3.65
CA GLY A 1 18.74 -10.94 2.73
C GLY A 1 17.59 -10.11 3.30
N THR A 2 17.83 -8.83 3.59
CA THR A 2 16.83 -7.91 4.17
C THR A 2 16.03 -7.17 3.10
N THR A 3 16.61 -6.94 1.93
CA THR A 3 15.96 -6.35 0.74
C THR A 3 14.79 -7.18 0.22
N SER A 4 14.91 -8.51 0.22
CA SER A 4 13.83 -9.43 -0.19
C SER A 4 12.60 -9.34 0.73
N ILE A 5 12.82 -9.18 2.04
CA ILE A 5 11.73 -9.02 3.02
C ILE A 5 11.06 -7.67 2.84
N LYS A 6 11.84 -6.58 2.75
CA LYS A 6 11.30 -5.22 2.52
C LYS A 6 10.47 -5.13 1.24
N ARG A 7 10.90 -5.82 0.18
CA ARG A 7 10.15 -5.91 -1.08
C ARG A 7 8.77 -6.55 -0.90
N LYS A 8 8.70 -7.67 -0.18
CA LYS A 8 7.44 -8.35 0.13
C LYS A 8 6.53 -7.50 1.02
N ILE A 9 7.10 -6.81 2.01
CA ILE A 9 6.35 -5.89 2.88
C ILE A 9 5.75 -4.75 2.05
N CYS A 10 6.55 -4.07 1.21
CA CYS A 10 6.02 -2.98 0.39
C CYS A 10 4.97 -3.45 -0.63
N ALA A 11 5.11 -4.66 -1.18
CA ALA A 11 4.09 -5.25 -2.03
C ALA A 11 2.78 -5.52 -1.27
N LEU A 12 2.87 -6.06 -0.06
CA LEU A 12 1.71 -6.27 0.80
C LEU A 12 1.03 -4.95 1.16
N LEU A 13 1.80 -3.94 1.55
CA LEU A 13 1.27 -2.62 1.89
C LEU A 13 0.58 -1.94 0.70
N GLN A 14 1.16 -2.04 -0.50
CA GLN A 14 0.52 -1.57 -1.72
C GLN A 14 -0.84 -2.25 -1.94
N HIS A 15 -0.90 -3.57 -1.75
CA HIS A 15 -2.13 -4.34 -1.93
C HIS A 15 -3.17 -3.99 -0.86
N LEU A 16 -2.78 -3.93 0.41
CA LEU A 16 -3.69 -3.56 1.50
C LEU A 16 -4.23 -2.14 1.32
N ALA A 17 -3.38 -1.19 0.95
CA ALA A 17 -3.78 0.20 0.67
C ALA A 17 -4.76 0.34 -0.50
N SER A 18 -4.89 -0.66 -1.37
CA SER A 18 -5.90 -0.62 -2.45
C SER A 18 -7.33 -0.83 -1.94
N ASN A 19 -7.50 -1.31 -0.69
CA ASN A 19 -8.80 -1.48 -0.04
C ASN A 19 -9.06 -0.33 0.96
N PRO A 20 -10.23 0.33 0.90
CA PRO A 20 -10.55 1.45 1.78
C PRO A 20 -10.61 1.09 3.27
N ASP A 21 -11.04 -0.13 3.62
CA ASP A 21 -11.15 -0.55 5.02
C ASP A 21 -9.76 -0.71 5.63
N HIS A 22 -8.88 -1.45 4.95
CA HIS A 22 -7.49 -1.62 5.38
C HIS A 22 -6.69 -0.31 5.35
N THR A 23 -7.05 0.65 4.48
CA THR A 23 -6.36 1.95 4.42
C THR A 23 -6.53 2.75 5.70
N LYS A 24 -7.68 2.65 6.37
CA LYS A 24 -7.88 3.27 7.69
C LYS A 24 -6.98 2.63 8.73
N ASP A 25 -6.97 1.29 8.80
CA ASP A 25 -6.11 0.55 9.74
C ASP A 25 -4.62 0.87 9.51
N LEU A 26 -4.21 1.03 8.26
CA LEU A 26 -2.84 1.40 7.89
C LEU A 26 -2.49 2.83 8.34
N LEU A 27 -3.44 3.77 8.26
CA LEU A 27 -3.25 5.13 8.74
C LEU A 27 -3.13 5.17 10.27
N ASP A 28 -3.97 4.42 10.97
CA ASP A 28 -3.93 4.27 12.42
C ASP A 28 -2.61 3.62 12.88
N ALA A 29 -2.05 2.72 12.07
CA ALA A 29 -0.73 2.13 12.27
C ALA A 29 0.45 3.05 11.88
N HIS A 30 0.20 4.32 11.54
CA HIS A 30 1.21 5.29 11.12
C HIS A 30 2.10 4.80 9.96
N ILE A 31 1.49 4.19 8.92
CA ILE A 31 2.26 3.62 7.81
C ILE A 31 2.96 4.67 6.95
N VAL A 32 2.41 5.88 6.83
CA VAL A 32 2.94 6.92 5.92
C VAL A 32 4.35 7.38 6.33
N PRO A 33 4.63 7.67 7.61
CA PRO A 33 6.01 7.87 8.10
C PRO A 33 6.97 6.71 7.81
N LEU A 34 6.51 5.46 7.92
CA LEU A 34 7.34 4.28 7.64
C LEU A 34 7.68 4.16 6.15
N LEU A 35 6.69 4.39 5.28
CA LEU A 35 6.91 4.45 3.82
C LEU A 35 7.83 5.60 3.44
N TYR A 36 7.69 6.77 4.08
CA TYR A 36 8.62 7.89 3.91
C TYR A 36 10.05 7.49 4.31
N HIS A 37 10.22 6.84 5.45
CA HIS A 37 11.52 6.37 5.89
C HIS A 37 12.14 5.44 4.85
N GLU A 38 11.42 4.42 4.38
CA GLU A 38 11.90 3.50 3.35
C GLU A 38 12.24 4.19 2.02
N LEU A 39 11.45 5.18 1.60
CA LEU A 39 11.75 5.98 0.40
C LEU A 39 12.98 6.89 0.56
N SER A 40 13.35 7.23 1.80
CA SER A 40 14.50 8.09 2.10
C SER A 40 15.82 7.33 2.22
N ILE A 41 15.78 6.07 2.66
CA ILE A 41 16.98 5.22 2.85
C ILE A 41 17.16 4.18 1.75
N GLY A 42 16.11 3.90 0.99
CA GLY A 42 16.09 2.84 -0.01
C GLY A 42 16.93 3.18 -1.24
N ALA A 43 17.58 2.15 -1.81
CA ALA A 43 18.24 2.21 -3.12
C ALA A 43 17.59 1.26 -4.14
N ASP A 44 16.63 0.42 -3.71
CA ASP A 44 15.96 -0.54 -4.57
C ASP A 44 14.80 0.17 -5.31
N PRO A 45 14.88 0.30 -6.64
CA PRO A 45 13.87 1.02 -7.42
C PRO A 45 12.50 0.35 -7.37
N GLU A 46 12.44 -0.97 -7.18
CA GLU A 46 11.15 -1.65 -7.04
C GLU A 46 10.51 -1.40 -5.67
N ILE A 47 11.31 -1.30 -4.60
CA ILE A 47 10.81 -0.91 -3.29
C ILE A 47 10.25 0.51 -3.37
N HIS A 48 10.96 1.43 -4.03
CA HIS A 48 10.46 2.79 -4.24
C HIS A 48 9.16 2.81 -5.03
N ALA A 49 9.08 2.09 -6.14
CA ALA A 49 7.86 2.03 -6.95
C ALA A 49 6.66 1.50 -6.13
N ARG A 50 6.85 0.44 -5.34
CA ARG A 50 5.79 -0.14 -4.50
C ARG A 50 5.41 0.79 -3.35
N ALA A 51 6.37 1.43 -2.69
CA ALA A 51 6.11 2.37 -1.61
C ALA A 51 5.38 3.63 -2.10
N VAL A 52 5.78 4.22 -3.24
CA VAL A 52 5.04 5.33 -3.85
C VAL A 52 3.65 4.86 -4.28
N SER A 53 3.50 3.65 -4.84
CA SER A 53 2.19 3.11 -5.20
C SER A 53 1.26 2.92 -3.99
N ALA A 54 1.80 2.47 -2.86
CA ALA A 54 1.04 2.41 -1.61
C ALA A 54 0.57 3.80 -1.18
N LEU A 55 1.43 4.83 -1.27
CA LEU A 55 1.05 6.22 -0.99
C LEU A 55 -0.02 6.75 -1.96
N VAL A 56 0.04 6.40 -3.25
CA VAL A 56 -0.99 6.74 -4.25
C VAL A 56 -2.34 6.20 -3.82
N ASN A 57 -2.39 4.92 -3.43
CA ASN A 57 -3.61 4.26 -3.00
C ASN A 57 -4.17 4.88 -1.71
N ILE A 58 -3.31 5.13 -0.71
CA ILE A 58 -3.72 5.81 0.52
C ILE A 58 -4.27 7.21 0.22
N ALA A 59 -3.56 8.01 -0.59
CA ALA A 59 -4.00 9.34 -0.96
C ALA A 59 -5.27 9.35 -1.83
N SER A 60 -5.56 8.26 -2.54
CA SER A 60 -6.82 8.13 -3.29
C SER A 60 -8.04 8.03 -2.36
N ILE A 61 -7.86 7.53 -1.14
CA ILE A 61 -8.94 7.29 -0.17
C ILE A 61 -8.96 8.37 0.91
N ALA A 62 -7.78 8.78 1.38
CA ALA A 62 -7.61 9.74 2.47
C ALA A 62 -6.58 10.84 2.12
N PRO A 63 -6.87 11.69 1.12
CA PRO A 63 -5.95 12.76 0.70
C PRO A 63 -5.76 13.88 1.74
N ALA A 64 -6.70 14.05 2.67
CA ALA A 64 -6.70 15.14 3.66
C ALA A 64 -5.73 14.92 4.85
N GLN A 65 -5.00 13.80 4.88
CA GLN A 65 -4.12 13.46 5.99
C GLN A 65 -2.98 14.49 6.14
N GLU A 66 -2.74 14.93 7.38
CA GLU A 66 -1.75 15.99 7.66
C GLU A 66 -0.34 15.61 7.24
N VAL A 67 -0.02 14.31 7.30
CA VAL A 67 1.27 13.75 6.88
C VAL A 67 1.59 14.05 5.42
N PHE A 68 0.59 14.22 4.55
CA PHE A 68 0.81 14.58 3.14
C PHE A 68 1.17 16.05 2.94
N ARG A 69 0.93 16.90 3.94
CA ARG A 69 1.34 18.32 3.95
C ARG A 69 2.73 18.52 4.55
N ALA A 70 3.38 17.46 5.04
CA ALA A 70 4.71 17.54 5.60
C ALA A 70 5.74 17.94 4.54
N THR A 71 6.44 19.05 4.76
CA THR A 71 7.48 19.60 3.86
C THR A 71 8.50 18.55 3.44
N ARG A 72 8.96 17.73 4.38
CA ARG A 72 9.95 16.67 4.13
C ARG A 72 9.46 15.62 3.14
N LEU A 73 8.17 15.25 3.19
CA LEU A 73 7.58 14.30 2.26
C LEU A 73 7.47 14.93 0.86
N LEU A 74 7.01 16.17 0.77
CA LEU A 74 6.87 16.88 -0.50
C LEU A 74 8.23 17.10 -1.19
N GLU A 75 9.28 17.43 -0.45
CA GLU A 75 10.66 17.52 -0.95
C GLU A 75 11.20 16.17 -1.44
N LEU A 76 10.84 15.08 -0.76
CA LEU A 76 11.22 13.74 -1.21
C LEU A 76 10.48 13.38 -2.50
N LEU A 77 9.16 13.60 -2.57
CA LEU A 77 8.38 13.38 -3.78
C LEU A 77 8.91 14.21 -4.95
N ARG A 78 9.33 15.46 -4.71
CA ARG A 78 9.95 16.29 -5.74
C ARG A 78 11.22 15.66 -6.30
N ARG A 79 12.11 15.17 -5.44
CA ARG A 79 13.32 14.44 -5.87
C ARG A 79 13.00 13.14 -6.60
N LEU A 80 11.98 12.40 -6.15
CA LEU A 80 11.53 11.18 -6.81
C LEU A 80 10.86 11.45 -8.17
N SER A 81 10.33 12.67 -8.39
CA SER A 81 9.75 13.07 -9.67
C SER A 81 10.79 13.20 -10.79
N ASP A 82 12.06 13.41 -10.44
CA ASP A 82 13.18 13.48 -11.38
C ASP A 82 13.59 12.08 -11.87
N VAL A 83 13.15 11.01 -11.19
CA VAL A 83 13.38 9.62 -11.59
C VAL A 83 12.31 9.21 -12.62
N PRO A 84 12.66 8.94 -13.90
CA PRO A 84 11.67 8.69 -14.95
C PRO A 84 10.71 7.53 -14.65
N ALA A 85 11.21 6.47 -14.00
CA ALA A 85 10.42 5.31 -13.63
C ALA A 85 9.36 5.60 -12.54
N LEU A 86 9.58 6.62 -11.71
CA LEU A 86 8.69 6.98 -10.59
C LEU A 86 7.85 8.22 -10.89
N ARG A 87 8.24 9.02 -11.89
CA ARG A 87 7.58 10.29 -12.25
C ARG A 87 6.07 10.14 -12.41
N GLN A 88 5.59 9.09 -13.09
CA GLN A 88 4.16 8.85 -13.30
C GLN A 88 3.42 8.53 -11.99
N LEU A 89 4.06 7.76 -11.10
CA LEU A 89 3.49 7.44 -9.79
C LEU A 89 3.43 8.67 -8.89
N VAL A 90 4.48 9.49 -8.90
CA VAL A 90 4.52 10.76 -8.16
C VAL A 90 3.50 11.75 -8.72
N ALA A 91 3.34 11.84 -10.04
CA ALA A 91 2.32 12.69 -10.66
C ALA A 91 0.90 12.24 -10.30
N SER A 92 0.66 10.92 -10.23
CA SER A 92 -0.63 10.35 -9.79
C SER A 92 -0.90 10.63 -8.30
N LEU A 93 0.12 10.51 -7.44
CA LEU A 93 0.02 10.89 -6.04
C LEU A 93 -0.29 12.38 -5.90
N ALA A 94 0.43 13.24 -6.63
CA ALA A 94 0.22 14.68 -6.61
C ALA A 94 -1.19 15.06 -7.11
N ALA A 95 -1.73 14.36 -8.11
CA ALA A 95 -3.10 14.53 -8.57
C ALA A 95 -4.13 14.17 -7.49
N ASN A 96 -3.94 13.02 -6.82
CA ASN A 96 -4.83 12.62 -5.71
C ASN A 96 -4.80 13.63 -4.57
N LEU A 97 -3.61 14.12 -4.21
CA LEU A 97 -3.48 15.14 -3.16
C LEU A 97 -4.05 16.50 -3.59
N ALA A 98 -3.96 16.86 -4.88
CA ALA A 98 -4.49 18.12 -5.41
C ALA A 98 -6.02 18.18 -5.47
N ASN A 99 -6.71 17.03 -5.37
CA ASN A 99 -8.17 17.01 -5.21
C ASN A 99 -8.58 17.69 -3.89
N GLU A 100 -7.73 17.61 -2.86
CA GLU A 100 -7.96 18.32 -1.60
C GLU A 100 -7.43 19.75 -1.65
N PRO A 101 -8.28 20.77 -1.47
CA PRO A 101 -7.89 22.17 -1.60
C PRO A 101 -6.84 22.59 -0.58
N THR A 102 -6.86 21.99 0.62
CA THR A 102 -5.90 22.26 1.70
C THR A 102 -4.47 21.85 1.34
N ASN A 103 -4.28 20.95 0.38
CA ASN A 103 -2.97 20.49 -0.06
C ASN A 103 -2.40 21.31 -1.22
N LYS A 104 -3.24 22.05 -1.96
CA LYS A 104 -2.84 22.77 -3.18
C LYS A 104 -1.71 23.77 -2.92
N ALA A 105 -1.82 24.58 -1.86
CA ALA A 105 -0.79 25.56 -1.50
C ALA A 105 0.56 24.90 -1.19
N ALA A 106 0.54 23.75 -0.51
CA ALA A 106 1.75 22.99 -0.21
C ALA A 106 2.36 22.36 -1.48
N LEU A 107 1.53 21.80 -2.37
CA LEU A 107 1.97 21.24 -3.65
C LEU A 107 2.54 22.31 -4.60
N GLU A 108 1.96 23.51 -4.60
CA GLU A 108 2.43 24.64 -5.39
C GLU A 108 3.82 25.10 -4.92
N LYS A 109 4.00 25.29 -3.61
CA LYS A 109 5.28 25.67 -3.01
C LYS A 109 6.43 24.72 -3.38
N HIS A 110 6.13 23.44 -3.57
CA HIS A 110 7.12 22.41 -3.92
C HIS A 110 7.15 22.05 -5.43
N SER A 111 6.48 22.85 -6.28
CA SER A 111 6.40 22.65 -7.74
C SER A 111 5.82 21.29 -8.18
N LEU A 112 5.01 20.66 -7.33
CA LEU A 112 4.33 19.39 -7.63
C LEU A 112 2.94 19.62 -8.27
N LEU A 113 2.37 20.81 -8.10
CA LEU A 113 1.05 21.14 -8.64
C LEU A 113 1.01 21.10 -10.18
N SER A 114 2.09 21.52 -10.85
CA SER A 114 2.19 21.44 -12.32
C SER A 114 2.11 20.00 -12.81
N LEU A 115 2.83 19.07 -12.16
CA LEU A 115 2.79 17.64 -12.47
C LEU A 115 1.39 17.04 -12.24
N ALA A 116 0.73 17.43 -11.15
CA ALA A 116 -0.64 17.02 -10.86
C ALA A 116 -1.60 17.46 -11.98
N THR A 117 -1.53 18.74 -12.39
CA THR A 117 -2.41 19.27 -13.44
C THR A 117 -2.15 18.66 -14.81
N GLU A 118 -0.90 18.36 -15.15
CA GLU A 118 -0.53 17.65 -16.39
C GLU A 118 -1.13 16.25 -16.41
N ARG A 119 -1.05 15.52 -15.30
CA ARG A 119 -1.63 14.18 -15.15
C ARG A 119 -3.15 14.21 -15.22
N MET A 120 -3.80 15.13 -14.50
CA MET A 120 -5.27 15.28 -14.55
C MET A 120 -5.77 15.62 -15.96
N LYS A 121 -5.03 16.45 -16.71
CA LYS A 121 -5.33 16.72 -18.13
C LYS A 121 -5.18 15.47 -18.99
N ALA A 122 -4.12 14.68 -18.79
CA ALA A 122 -3.92 13.42 -19.50
C ALA A 122 -5.06 12.41 -19.22
N ASP A 123 -5.49 12.28 -17.97
CA ASP A 123 -6.61 11.41 -17.60
C ASP A 123 -7.95 11.93 -18.14
N ALA A 124 -8.17 13.24 -18.21
CA ALA A 124 -9.35 13.82 -18.86
C ALA A 124 -9.40 13.53 -20.37
N LEU A 125 -8.25 13.59 -21.05
CA LEU A 125 -8.15 13.28 -22.48
C LEU A 125 -8.38 11.78 -22.76
N CYS A 126 -7.88 10.88 -21.90
CA CYS A 126 -8.14 9.44 -22.02
C CYS A 126 -9.56 9.04 -21.60
N GLY A 127 -10.11 9.65 -20.55
CA GLY A 127 -11.48 9.41 -20.07
C GLY A 127 -12.56 9.87 -21.04
N SER A 128 -12.24 10.80 -21.95
CA SER A 128 -13.15 11.26 -23.00
C SER A 128 -13.27 10.30 -24.19
N ALA A 129 -12.32 9.38 -24.38
CA ALA A 129 -12.39 8.39 -25.47
C ALA A 129 -13.38 7.23 -25.21
N ASN A 130 -13.74 6.98 -23.93
CA ASN A 130 -14.67 5.91 -23.56
C ASN A 130 -16.13 6.35 -23.40
N LYS A 131 -16.46 7.63 -23.63
CA LYS A 131 -17.85 8.13 -23.59
C LYS A 131 -18.53 8.26 -24.96
N SER A 132 -17.83 7.96 -26.06
CA SER A 132 -18.35 8.07 -27.43
C SER A 132 -18.59 6.73 -28.12
N THR A 133 -19.24 5.77 -27.44
CA THR A 133 -19.85 4.60 -28.13
C THR A 133 -21.13 4.09 -27.44
N ALA A 134 -21.87 4.98 -26.78
CA ALA A 134 -23.22 4.68 -26.27
C ALA A 134 -24.30 5.27 -27.19
N ALA A 135 -24.23 4.97 -28.50
CA ALA A 135 -25.28 5.35 -29.46
C ALA A 135 -25.29 4.41 -30.68
N ARG A 136 -25.79 3.19 -30.48
CA ARG A 136 -26.58 2.37 -31.44
C ARG A 136 -26.59 0.91 -30.96
N ALA A 137 -27.63 0.54 -30.22
CA ALA A 137 -28.01 -0.85 -30.09
C ALA A 137 -28.55 -1.34 -31.45
N PRO A 138 -28.06 -2.45 -32.03
CA PRO A 138 -28.78 -3.11 -33.09
C PRO A 138 -29.94 -3.93 -32.49
N VAL A 139 -31.13 -3.73 -33.06
CA VAL A 139 -32.35 -4.49 -32.77
C VAL A 139 -32.11 -5.97 -33.06
N ILE A 140 -32.08 -6.82 -32.02
CA ILE A 140 -32.10 -8.27 -32.17
C ILE A 140 -33.56 -8.72 -32.19
N ARG A 141 -33.98 -9.34 -33.31
CA ARG A 141 -35.28 -10.02 -33.47
C ARG A 141 -35.34 -11.28 -32.59
N PRO A 142 -36.51 -11.66 -32.05
CA PRO A 142 -36.66 -12.91 -31.30
C PRO A 142 -36.77 -14.11 -32.25
N HIS A 143 -36.02 -15.18 -31.97
CA HIS A 143 -36.25 -16.52 -32.53
C HIS A 143 -36.77 -17.46 -31.43
N PRO A 144 -37.69 -18.40 -31.74
CA PRO A 144 -38.32 -19.25 -30.75
C PRO A 144 -37.47 -20.49 -30.41
N ALA A 145 -37.64 -20.98 -29.18
CA ALA A 145 -37.05 -22.18 -28.61
C ALA A 145 -37.49 -23.48 -29.32
N PRO A 146 -36.72 -24.57 -29.14
CA PRO A 146 -37.38 -25.80 -28.73
C PRO A 146 -36.65 -26.61 -27.63
N ALA A 147 -37.47 -27.12 -26.72
CA ALA A 147 -37.48 -28.42 -26.03
C ALA A 147 -36.19 -29.04 -25.40
N HIS A 148 -36.28 -29.23 -24.08
CA HIS A 148 -35.54 -30.13 -23.16
C HIS A 148 -35.47 -31.61 -23.65
N PRO A 149 -34.54 -32.47 -23.15
CA PRO A 149 -34.61 -33.08 -21.79
C PRO A 149 -33.27 -33.17 -21.00
N PRO A 150 -33.31 -33.50 -19.69
CA PRO A 150 -32.17 -33.41 -18.78
C PRO A 150 -31.42 -34.75 -18.67
N ALA A 151 -30.10 -34.68 -18.48
CA ALA A 151 -29.29 -35.83 -18.09
C ALA A 151 -28.41 -35.48 -16.88
N ALA A 152 -28.53 -36.31 -15.86
CA ALA A 152 -27.89 -36.23 -14.56
C ALA A 152 -26.37 -36.31 -14.65
N ALA A 153 -25.68 -35.41 -13.92
CA ALA A 153 -24.28 -35.58 -13.58
C ALA A 153 -24.15 -35.73 -12.05
N VAL A 154 -23.82 -36.95 -11.67
CA VAL A 154 -23.58 -37.48 -10.33
C VAL A 154 -22.43 -36.73 -9.66
N TYR A 155 -22.66 -36.18 -8.47
CA TYR A 155 -21.63 -35.66 -7.58
C TYR A 155 -20.95 -36.84 -6.86
N ARG A 156 -19.61 -36.96 -6.98
CA ARG A 156 -18.78 -37.92 -6.25
C ARG A 156 -17.70 -37.13 -5.48
N PRO A 157 -17.60 -37.23 -4.14
CA PRO A 157 -16.46 -36.71 -3.41
C PRO A 157 -15.32 -37.75 -3.41
N ALA A 158 -14.06 -37.31 -3.53
CA ALA A 158 -12.89 -38.15 -3.33
C ALA A 158 -12.16 -37.76 -2.02
N PRO A 159 -11.65 -38.73 -1.24
CA PRO A 159 -11.25 -38.54 0.16
C PRO A 159 -9.76 -38.21 0.36
N ALA A 160 -9.46 -37.82 1.59
CA ALA A 160 -8.15 -37.48 2.15
C ALA A 160 -7.12 -38.63 2.10
N VAL A 161 -5.85 -38.28 1.86
CA VAL A 161 -4.68 -39.10 2.20
C VAL A 161 -3.57 -38.18 2.72
N ALA A 162 -3.10 -38.48 3.94
CA ALA A 162 -1.96 -37.87 4.63
C ALA A 162 -0.68 -38.75 4.47
N PRO A 163 0.41 -38.49 5.21
CA PRO A 163 1.70 -37.94 4.76
C PRO A 163 2.81 -39.02 4.62
N PRO A 164 4.08 -38.61 4.43
CA PRO A 164 5.16 -39.32 5.12
C PRO A 164 6.20 -38.43 5.82
N HIS A 165 7.01 -39.12 6.63
CA HIS A 165 7.80 -38.71 7.80
C HIS A 165 9.15 -37.99 7.57
N ALA A 166 9.44 -37.11 8.55
CA ALA A 166 10.64 -37.00 9.43
C ALA A 166 12.06 -36.58 8.94
N CYS A 167 12.69 -35.87 9.89
CA CYS A 167 14.12 -35.66 10.19
C CYS A 167 14.90 -34.55 9.46
N ALA A 168 15.15 -33.45 10.18
CA ALA A 168 16.48 -33.13 10.73
C ALA A 168 16.46 -31.83 11.56
N THR A 169 16.89 -31.92 12.83
CA THR A 169 17.50 -30.81 13.57
C THR A 169 18.98 -30.68 13.18
N PRO A 170 19.59 -29.50 13.32
CA PRO A 170 20.48 -29.36 14.48
C PRO A 170 20.39 -28.00 15.19
N THR A 171 20.69 -28.09 16.48
CA THR A 171 21.12 -27.07 17.44
C THR A 171 22.22 -26.16 16.89
N SER A 172 22.12 -24.85 17.15
CA SER A 172 23.30 -24.04 17.45
C SER A 172 22.94 -22.82 18.30
N SER A 173 23.50 -22.79 19.51
CA SER A 173 23.59 -21.62 20.38
C SER A 173 24.49 -20.57 19.74
N HIS A 174 24.06 -19.31 19.72
CA HIS A 174 24.99 -18.18 19.66
C HIS A 174 24.48 -16.98 20.47
N SER A 175 25.15 -16.80 21.60
CA SER A 175 25.68 -15.54 22.16
C SER A 175 24.96 -14.24 21.81
N ILE A 176 24.35 -13.65 22.85
CA ILE A 176 23.94 -12.25 22.88
C ILE A 176 25.21 -11.42 23.06
N ASP A 177 25.60 -10.69 22.02
CA ASP A 177 26.69 -9.71 22.07
C ASP A 177 26.16 -8.38 22.66
N PRO A 178 26.84 -7.78 23.66
CA PRO A 178 26.36 -6.62 24.41
C PRO A 178 26.70 -5.32 23.69
N ALA A 179 25.96 -4.98 22.63
CA ALA A 179 26.14 -3.71 21.92
C ALA A 179 24.85 -2.89 21.73
N TYR A 180 23.78 -3.23 22.46
CA TYR A 180 22.57 -2.41 22.52
C TYR A 180 22.55 -1.58 23.79
N SER A 181 23.32 -0.49 23.80
CA SER A 181 23.03 0.62 24.72
C SER A 181 21.70 1.24 24.30
N LEU A 182 20.64 0.83 24.96
CA LEU A 182 19.34 1.50 24.91
C LEU A 182 19.52 2.96 25.32
N SER A 183 18.93 3.89 24.58
CA SER A 183 18.92 5.29 24.99
C SER A 183 18.25 5.42 26.38
N PRO A 184 18.69 6.35 27.25
CA PRO A 184 18.16 6.49 28.61
C PRO A 184 16.62 6.60 28.67
N ALA A 185 16.01 7.20 27.64
CA ALA A 185 14.56 7.31 27.51
C ALA A 185 13.86 5.95 27.29
N MET A 186 14.49 5.03 26.57
CA MET A 186 13.95 3.71 26.28
C MET A 186 14.10 2.77 27.49
N GLN A 187 15.17 2.96 28.26
CA GLN A 187 15.38 2.25 29.52
C GLN A 187 14.36 2.68 30.60
N ALA A 188 14.08 3.98 30.70
CA ALA A 188 13.03 4.51 31.60
C ALA A 188 11.61 4.05 31.22
N ALA A 189 11.34 3.88 29.92
CA ALA A 189 10.05 3.35 29.44
C ALA A 189 9.88 1.86 29.80
N LEU A 190 10.95 1.06 29.72
CA LEU A 190 10.93 -0.36 30.06
C LEU A 190 10.80 -0.61 31.57
N GLU A 191 11.43 0.23 32.41
CA GLU A 191 11.24 0.16 33.87
C GLU A 191 9.82 0.52 34.28
N ARG A 192 9.21 1.55 33.66
CA ARG A 192 7.80 1.92 33.90
C ARG A 192 6.82 0.81 33.52
N ALA A 193 7.05 0.13 32.39
CA ALA A 193 6.21 -0.99 31.96
C ALA A 193 6.31 -2.19 32.93
N SER A 194 7.51 -2.43 33.48
CA SER A 194 7.78 -3.55 34.39
C SER A 194 7.18 -3.34 35.79
N LEU A 195 7.12 -2.10 36.26
CA LEU A 195 6.45 -1.73 37.52
C LEU A 195 4.92 -1.83 37.43
N SER A 196 4.35 -1.56 36.25
CA SER A 196 2.91 -1.67 36.04
C SER A 196 2.40 -3.12 35.98
N ALA A 197 3.25 -4.08 35.61
CA ALA A 197 2.90 -5.50 35.54
C ALA A 197 2.95 -6.23 36.91
N ARG A 198 3.54 -5.62 37.93
CA ARG A 198 3.64 -6.19 39.30
C ARG A 198 2.52 -5.76 40.26
N SER A 199 1.60 -4.89 39.82
CA SER A 199 0.52 -4.36 40.68
C SER A 199 -0.87 -4.91 40.36
N ALA A 200 -0.98 -6.08 39.73
CA ALA A 200 -2.25 -6.80 39.67
C ALA A 200 -2.34 -7.76 40.88
N PRO A 201 -3.14 -7.44 41.93
CA PRO A 201 -3.45 -8.42 42.95
C PRO A 201 -4.38 -9.48 42.35
N GLY A 202 -3.97 -10.74 42.44
CA GLY A 202 -4.86 -11.86 42.22
C GLY A 202 -5.96 -11.86 43.28
N HIS A 203 -7.20 -11.93 42.82
CA HIS A 203 -8.35 -12.44 43.55
C HIS A 203 -9.28 -13.15 42.56
#